data_AF-A0A016W0I1-F1
#
_entry.id   AF-A0A016W0I1-F1
#
_cell.length_a   1.000
_cell.length_b   1.000
_cell.length_c   1.000
_cell.angle_alpha   90.00
_cell.angle_beta   90.00
_cell.angle_gamma   90.00
#
_symmetry.space_group_name_H-M   'P 1'
#
loop_
_entity.id
_entity.type
_entity.pdbx_description
1 polymer ?
#
loop_
_entity_poly.entity_id
_entity_poly.type
_entity_poly.pdbx_seq_one_letter_code
_entity_poly.pdbx_strand_id
1 'polypeptide(L)'
;MLNALRDTLRDSANSDDDRMGSPLAAVLSHAICHLKRADSTTTNNNEAVTSSSSFGRVVIVAMTVDFGTEHSPLMNLFFSAAKHGICVDVVSLVESSPLLQQAADITGGIFLQVEQPSRLLSSMMTHLLGDPSSRSLFPHPTLKEVDYRASCACHHELVSSGWVCSVCLSVLCQFMPICKACGAIFKVNTLLPRKVQKRKRRE
;
A
#
# COMPACT_ATOMS: atom_id res chain seq x y z
N MET A 1 20.41 3.16 25.31
CA MET A 1 19.47 3.35 24.18
C MET A 1 19.22 2.05 23.42
N LEU A 2 20.25 1.36 22.92
CA LEU A 2 20.09 0.06 22.21
C LEU A 2 19.46 -1.05 23.07
N ASN A 3 19.80 -1.14 24.36
CA ASN A 3 19.21 -2.13 25.25
C ASN A 3 17.73 -1.83 25.53
N ALA A 4 17.38 -0.57 25.81
CA ALA A 4 15.98 -0.17 25.98
C ALA A 4 15.12 -0.43 24.73
N LEU A 5 15.69 -0.22 23.54
CA LEU A 5 15.03 -0.51 22.26
C LEU A 5 14.88 -2.02 22.03
N ARG A 6 15.89 -2.81 22.41
CA ARG A 6 15.81 -4.28 22.39
C ARG A 6 14.74 -4.80 23.36
N ASP A 7 14.68 -4.25 24.56
CA ASP A 7 13.74 -4.67 25.59
C ASP A 7 12.30 -4.32 25.18
N THR A 8 12.06 -3.11 24.66
CA THR A 8 10.74 -2.74 24.11
C THR A 8 10.32 -3.57 22.91
N LEU A 9 11.23 -3.92 22.00
CA LEU A 9 10.93 -4.85 20.90
C LEU A 9 10.62 -6.26 21.42
N ARG A 10 11.28 -6.70 22.49
CA ARG A 10 11.05 -8.00 23.10
C ARG A 10 9.71 -8.05 23.83
N ASP A 11 9.35 -6.98 24.51
CA ASP A 11 8.05 -6.82 25.18
C ASP A 11 6.92 -6.77 24.14
N SER A 12 7.12 -6.07 23.02
CA SER A 12 6.15 -6.02 21.91
C SER A 12 6.04 -7.35 21.16
N ALA A 13 7.13 -8.13 21.05
CA ALA A 13 7.09 -9.45 20.45
C ALA A 13 6.37 -10.48 21.32
N ASN A 14 6.30 -10.24 22.64
CA ASN A 14 5.65 -11.13 23.61
C ASN A 14 4.23 -10.68 23.96
N SER A 15 3.75 -9.54 23.44
CA SER A 15 2.37 -9.13 23.64
C SER A 15 1.45 -9.90 22.70
N ASP A 16 0.56 -10.73 23.26
CA ASP A 16 -0.52 -11.44 22.55
C ASP A 16 -1.63 -10.50 22.05
N ASP A 17 -1.26 -9.34 21.50
CA ASP A 17 -2.21 -8.37 20.96
C ASP A 17 -2.58 -8.75 19.51
N ASP A 18 -3.07 -9.97 19.33
CA ASP A 18 -3.60 -10.50 18.06
C ASP A 18 -4.83 -9.70 17.55
N ARG A 19 -5.31 -8.73 18.35
CA ARG A 19 -6.54 -7.98 18.08
C ARG A 19 -6.31 -6.58 17.53
N MET A 20 -5.08 -6.08 17.56
CA MET A 20 -4.75 -4.76 17.04
C MET A 20 -3.82 -4.94 15.84
N GLY A 21 -4.41 -5.03 14.65
CA GLY A 21 -3.65 -5.05 13.40
C GLY A 21 -2.62 -3.92 13.39
N SER A 22 -1.44 -4.17 12.80
CA SER A 22 -0.33 -3.21 12.81
C SER A 22 -0.82 -1.83 12.32
N PRO A 23 -0.76 -0.75 13.13
CA PRO A 23 -1.27 0.57 12.76
C PRO A 23 -0.31 1.29 11.80
N LEU A 24 0.04 0.62 10.70
CA LEU A 24 1.01 1.07 9.72
C LEU A 24 0.53 2.34 9.02
N ALA A 25 -0.76 2.46 8.73
CA ALA A 25 -1.35 3.64 8.09
C ALA A 25 -1.16 4.88 8.96
N ALA A 26 -1.42 4.78 10.27
CA ALA A 26 -1.25 5.89 11.20
C ALA A 26 0.22 6.35 11.27
N VAL A 27 1.15 5.42 11.44
CA VAL A 27 2.58 5.72 11.53
C VAL A 27 3.11 6.29 10.21
N LEU A 28 2.72 5.69 9.08
CA LEU A 28 3.14 6.12 7.75
C LEU A 28 2.61 7.52 7.43
N SER A 29 1.35 7.82 7.80
CA SER A 29 0.79 9.16 7.64
C SER A 29 1.56 10.22 8.42
N HIS A 30 1.96 9.91 9.65
CA HIS A 30 2.79 10.78 10.47
C HIS A 30 4.17 10.99 9.83
N ALA A 31 4.82 9.92 9.37
CA ALA A 31 6.12 9.99 8.72
C ALA A 31 6.07 10.90 7.48
N ILE A 32 5.11 10.67 6.58
CA ILE A 32 4.92 11.47 5.35
C ILE A 32 4.70 12.95 5.69
N CYS A 33 3.83 13.26 6.66
CA CYS A 33 3.59 14.63 7.11
C CYS A 33 4.85 15.29 7.68
N HIS A 34 5.66 14.56 8.45
CA HIS A 34 6.92 15.06 8.99
C HIS A 34 7.95 15.34 7.88
N LEU A 35 8.11 14.41 6.93
CA LEU A 35 9.01 14.60 5.79
C LEU A 35 8.59 15.82 4.97
N LYS A 36 7.29 15.97 4.69
CA LYS A 36 6.81 17.10 3.90
C LYS A 36 6.96 18.44 4.62
N ARG A 37 6.74 18.46 5.93
CA ARG A 37 6.98 19.65 6.75
C ARG A 37 8.47 20.03 6.77
N ALA A 38 9.37 19.07 6.90
CA ALA A 38 10.82 19.33 6.85
C ALA A 38 11.26 19.91 5.50
N ASP A 39 10.73 19.37 4.40
CA ASP A 39 10.95 19.89 3.04
C ASP A 39 10.47 21.35 2.88
N SER A 40 9.29 21.67 3.43
CA SER A 40 8.77 23.05 3.42
C SER A 40 9.60 24.03 4.25
N THR A 41 10.16 23.61 5.38
CA THR A 41 11.00 24.47 6.22
C THR A 41 12.34 24.80 5.57
N THR A 42 12.93 23.88 4.81
CA THR A 42 14.17 24.13 4.06
C THR A 42 13.94 25.13 2.93
N THR A 43 12.77 25.08 2.29
CA THR A 43 12.41 26.00 1.19
C THR A 43 12.23 27.45 1.66
N ASN A 44 11.76 27.66 2.90
CA ASN A 44 11.49 29.01 3.42
C ASN A 44 12.73 29.72 3.99
N ASN A 45 13.80 29.00 4.33
CA ASN A 45 14.91 29.56 5.12
C ASN A 45 16.20 29.86 4.34
N ASN A 46 16.39 29.40 3.09
CA ASN A 46 17.64 29.65 2.36
C ASN A 46 17.44 30.00 0.88
N GLU A 47 17.81 31.22 0.52
CA GLU A 47 18.24 31.61 -0.81
C GLU A 47 19.53 30.85 -1.19
N ALA A 48 19.55 30.29 -2.40
CA ALA A 48 20.73 29.90 -3.18
C ALA A 48 21.76 28.91 -2.56
N VAL A 49 21.51 27.60 -2.62
CA VAL A 49 22.51 26.58 -3.03
C VAL A 49 21.75 25.38 -3.62
N THR A 50 21.95 25.16 -4.93
CA THR A 50 21.61 23.96 -5.75
C THR A 50 20.35 23.16 -5.38
N SER A 51 19.39 23.18 -6.29
CA SER A 51 18.19 22.35 -6.40
C SER A 51 18.44 20.83 -6.33
N SER A 52 18.91 20.31 -5.20
CA SER A 52 18.67 18.92 -4.83
C SER A 52 17.25 18.88 -4.31
N SER A 53 16.29 18.59 -5.19
CA SER A 53 14.94 18.21 -4.77
C SER A 53 15.08 17.12 -3.72
N SER A 54 14.80 17.43 -2.46
CA SER A 54 14.90 16.47 -1.36
C SER A 54 13.82 15.42 -1.56
N PHE A 55 14.19 14.31 -2.20
CA PHE A 55 13.33 13.15 -2.33
C PHE A 55 13.19 12.53 -0.94
N GLY A 56 12.01 12.70 -0.34
CA GLY A 56 11.68 12.01 0.89
C GLY A 56 11.70 10.50 0.67
N ARG A 57 12.24 9.75 1.63
CA ARG A 57 12.26 8.29 1.55
C ARG A 57 11.81 7.69 2.85
N VAL A 58 10.93 6.70 2.77
CA VAL A 58 10.45 5.92 3.90
C VAL A 58 10.84 4.47 3.65
N VAL A 59 11.38 3.80 4.66
CA VAL A 59 11.69 2.37 4.61
C VAL A 59 10.72 1.65 5.53
N ILE A 60 9.96 0.69 4.98
CA ILE A 60 9.06 -0.18 5.71
C ILE A 60 9.74 -1.54 5.87
N VAL A 61 9.93 -1.98 7.10
CA VAL A 61 10.39 -3.35 7.40
C VAL A 61 9.17 -4.14 7.87
N ALA A 62 8.70 -5.04 7.02
CA ALA A 62 7.52 -5.84 7.27
C ALA A 62 7.91 -7.25 7.75
N MET A 63 7.30 -7.66 8.86
CA MET A 63 7.33 -9.03 9.38
C MET A 63 5.96 -9.72 9.27
N THR A 64 4.94 -9.01 8.78
CA THR A 64 3.57 -9.50 8.58
C THR A 64 3.16 -9.32 7.12
N VAL A 65 2.17 -10.12 6.70
CA VAL A 65 1.62 -10.12 5.34
C VAL A 65 0.23 -9.51 5.23
N ASP A 66 -0.55 -9.53 6.33
CA ASP A 66 -1.96 -9.16 6.32
C ASP A 66 -2.18 -7.76 6.89
N PHE A 67 -2.86 -6.93 6.09
CA PHE A 67 -3.20 -5.54 6.39
C PHE A 67 -4.70 -5.30 6.17
N GLY A 68 -5.55 -6.34 6.16
CA GLY A 68 -6.94 -6.33 5.65
C GLY A 68 -7.76 -5.05 5.89
N THR A 69 -7.85 -4.58 7.14
CA THR A 69 -8.59 -3.35 7.50
C THR A 69 -7.87 -2.06 7.09
N GLU A 70 -6.54 -2.07 7.07
CA GLU A 70 -5.67 -0.95 6.73
C GLU A 70 -5.39 -0.84 5.22
N HIS A 71 -5.83 -1.79 4.40
CA HIS A 71 -5.56 -1.80 2.97
C HIS A 71 -5.99 -0.51 2.27
N SER A 72 -7.23 -0.06 2.50
CA SER A 72 -7.77 1.17 1.88
C SER A 72 -7.00 2.43 2.30
N PRO A 73 -6.81 2.72 3.60
CA PRO A 73 -6.02 3.88 4.00
C PRO A 73 -4.56 3.81 3.55
N LEU A 74 -3.92 2.62 3.56
CA LEU A 74 -2.56 2.46 3.06
C LEU A 74 -2.43 2.78 1.57
N MET A 75 -3.35 2.28 0.74
CA MET A 75 -3.34 2.61 -0.70
C MET A 75 -3.46 4.11 -0.95
N ASN A 76 -4.36 4.79 -0.22
CA ASN A 76 -4.48 6.25 -0.33
C ASN A 76 -3.18 6.97 0.11
N LEU A 77 -2.50 6.46 1.13
CA LEU A 77 -1.20 6.99 1.57
C LEU A 77 -0.10 6.76 0.53
N PHE A 78 -0.05 5.61 -0.14
CA PHE A 78 0.95 5.34 -1.19
C PHE A 78 0.75 6.27 -2.39
N PHE A 79 -0.49 6.49 -2.83
CA PHE A 79 -0.76 7.47 -3.89
C PHE A 79 -0.42 8.91 -3.47
N SER A 80 -0.68 9.26 -2.20
CA SER A 80 -0.30 10.56 -1.64
C SER A 80 1.24 10.72 -1.60
N ALA A 81 1.96 9.68 -1.15
CA ALA A 81 3.42 9.67 -1.10
C ALA A 81 4.02 9.85 -2.50
N ALA A 82 3.52 9.10 -3.50
CA ALA A 82 3.95 9.20 -4.89
C ALA A 82 3.73 10.62 -5.45
N LYS A 83 2.56 11.22 -5.18
CA LYS A 83 2.25 12.61 -5.58
C LYS A 83 3.21 13.64 -4.96
N HIS A 84 3.69 13.37 -3.75
CA HIS A 84 4.64 14.23 -3.05
C HIS A 84 6.11 13.89 -3.34
N GLY A 85 6.40 12.97 -4.26
CA GLY A 85 7.75 12.56 -4.60
C GLY A 85 8.47 11.82 -3.46
N ILE A 86 7.71 11.19 -2.55
CA ILE A 86 8.24 10.40 -1.45
C ILE A 86 8.26 8.93 -1.88
N CYS A 87 9.45 8.35 -1.97
CA CYS A 87 9.64 6.94 -2.31
C CYS A 87 9.44 6.06 -1.07
N VAL A 88 8.72 4.95 -1.22
CA VAL A 88 8.55 3.96 -0.16
C VAL A 88 9.31 2.69 -0.55
N ASP A 89 10.43 2.45 0.13
CA ASP A 89 11.14 1.19 0.01
C ASP A 89 10.59 0.19 1.04
N VAL A 90 10.49 -1.07 0.65
CA VAL A 90 9.93 -2.14 1.48
C VAL A 90 10.92 -3.28 1.59
N VAL A 91 11.13 -3.75 2.81
CA VAL A 91 11.83 -5.00 3.10
C VAL A 91 10.86 -5.97 3.76
N SER A 92 10.59 -7.11 3.14
CA SER A 92 9.86 -8.20 3.77
C SER A 92 10.80 -9.29 4.28
N LEU A 93 10.62 -9.71 5.53
CA LEU A 93 11.43 -10.73 6.20
C LEU A 93 10.85 -12.14 6.18
N VAL A 94 9.54 -12.27 5.91
CA VAL A 94 8.83 -13.55 6.00
C VAL A 94 8.27 -13.88 4.63
N GLU A 95 7.13 -13.28 4.30
CA GLU A 95 6.40 -13.52 3.07
C GLU A 95 6.11 -12.20 2.36
N SER A 96 6.01 -12.25 1.03
CA SER A 96 5.77 -11.07 0.22
C SER A 96 4.29 -10.66 0.28
N SER A 97 4.00 -9.48 0.83
CA SER A 97 2.64 -8.92 0.79
C SER A 97 2.40 -8.21 -0.55
N PRO A 98 1.30 -8.51 -1.29
CA PRO A 98 1.00 -7.84 -2.55
C PRO A 98 0.76 -6.34 -2.37
N LEU A 99 0.15 -5.94 -1.25
CA LEU A 99 -0.08 -4.53 -0.92
C LEU A 99 1.22 -3.74 -0.81
N LEU A 100 2.25 -4.32 -0.18
CA LEU A 100 3.54 -3.65 -0.04
C LEU A 100 4.37 -3.67 -1.33
N GLN A 101 4.16 -4.68 -2.19
CA GLN A 101 4.72 -4.68 -3.54
C GLN A 101 4.12 -3.52 -4.36
N GLN A 102 2.80 -3.33 -4.29
CA GLN A 102 2.12 -2.17 -4.89
C GLN A 102 2.67 -0.86 -4.33
N ALA A 103 2.95 -0.77 -3.03
CA ALA A 103 3.52 0.43 -2.42
C ALA A 103 4.85 0.85 -3.06
N ALA A 104 5.76 -0.12 -3.26
CA ALA A 104 7.05 0.11 -3.90
C ALA A 104 6.86 0.53 -5.37
N ASP A 105 5.99 -0.16 -6.12
CA ASP A 105 5.74 0.12 -7.54
C ASP A 105 5.08 1.50 -7.78
N ILE A 106 4.04 1.83 -6.99
CA ILE A 106 3.33 3.12 -7.07
C ILE A 106 4.26 4.31 -6.76
N THR A 107 5.15 4.15 -5.78
CA THR A 107 6.04 5.23 -5.33
C THR A 107 7.39 5.26 -6.05
N GLY A 108 7.68 4.27 -6.90
CA GLY A 108 8.99 4.10 -7.54
C GLY A 108 10.10 3.70 -6.57
N GLY A 109 9.74 3.07 -5.45
CA GLY A 109 10.66 2.51 -4.47
C GLY A 109 11.10 1.08 -4.78
N ILE A 110 11.84 0.48 -3.84
CA ILE A 110 12.42 -0.86 -3.99
C ILE A 110 11.68 -1.83 -3.07
N PHE A 111 11.24 -2.97 -3.61
CA PHE A 111 10.80 -4.11 -2.81
C PHE A 111 11.91 -5.15 -2.71
N LEU A 112 12.27 -5.53 -1.49
CA LEU A 112 13.26 -6.55 -1.22
C LEU A 112 12.67 -7.62 -0.30
N GLN A 113 12.77 -8.89 -0.70
CA GLN A 113 12.47 -10.01 0.19
C GLN A 113 13.79 -10.59 0.71
N VAL A 114 13.92 -10.71 2.03
CA VAL A 114 15.11 -11.23 2.69
C VAL A 114 14.71 -12.49 3.47
N GLU A 115 15.07 -13.66 2.94
CA GLU A 115 14.76 -14.96 3.58
C GLU A 115 15.55 -15.18 4.88
N GLN A 116 16.76 -14.60 4.98
CA GLN A 116 17.63 -14.77 6.14
C GLN A 116 17.83 -13.45 6.88
N PRO A 117 17.36 -13.31 8.14
CA PRO A 117 17.47 -12.05 8.88
C PRO A 117 18.92 -11.62 9.11
N SER A 118 19.88 -12.55 9.10
CA SER A 118 21.32 -12.25 9.16
C SER A 118 21.82 -11.41 7.98
N ARG A 119 21.17 -11.49 6.81
CA ARG A 119 21.51 -10.73 5.61
C ARG A 119 20.75 -9.40 5.49
N LEU A 120 19.86 -9.09 6.43
CA LEU A 120 19.03 -7.88 6.41
C LEU A 120 19.88 -6.63 6.28
N LEU A 121 20.85 -6.45 7.19
CA LEU A 121 21.70 -5.26 7.22
C LEU A 121 22.50 -5.11 5.92
N SER A 122 23.14 -6.19 5.47
CA SER A 122 23.91 -6.17 4.22
C SER A 122 23.04 -5.76 3.03
N SER A 123 21.83 -6.33 2.94
CA SER A 123 20.93 -6.07 1.81
C SER A 123 20.35 -4.65 1.86
N MET A 124 20.04 -4.13 3.06
CA MET A 124 19.63 -2.73 3.25
C MET A 124 20.74 -1.76 2.88
N MET A 125 21.99 -2.03 3.27
CA MET A 125 23.12 -1.18 2.93
C MET A 125 23.37 -1.12 1.42
N THR A 126 23.23 -2.24 0.71
CA THR A 126 23.44 -2.32 -0.74
C THR A 126 22.32 -1.65 -1.53
N HIS A 127 21.05 -1.86 -1.16
CA HIS A 127 19.92 -1.46 -1.99
C HIS A 127 19.11 -0.27 -1.43
N LEU A 128 18.98 -0.13 -0.11
CA LEU A 128 18.03 0.80 0.53
C LEU A 128 18.64 2.04 1.20
N LEU A 129 19.89 1.98 1.65
CA LEU A 129 20.51 3.05 2.45
C LEU A 129 21.52 3.88 1.65
N GLY A 130 21.90 3.43 0.46
CA GLY A 130 22.78 4.18 -0.43
C GLY A 130 22.13 5.48 -0.96
N ASP A 131 22.98 6.42 -1.36
CA ASP A 131 22.58 7.60 -2.13
C ASP A 131 21.92 7.18 -3.46
N PRO A 132 20.93 7.94 -3.99
CA PRO A 132 20.29 7.59 -5.27
C PRO A 132 21.30 7.33 -6.40
N SER A 133 22.43 8.07 -6.42
CA SER A 133 23.49 7.92 -7.41
C SER A 133 24.17 6.56 -7.30
N SER A 134 24.49 6.12 -6.07
CA SER A 134 25.22 4.86 -5.85
C SER A 134 24.36 3.62 -6.07
N ARG A 135 23.04 3.73 -5.91
CA ARG A 135 22.11 2.61 -6.16
C ARG A 135 22.02 2.22 -7.62
N SER A 136 22.19 3.17 -8.54
CA SER A 136 22.20 2.89 -9.98
C SER A 136 23.37 1.98 -10.40
N LEU A 137 24.43 1.91 -9.58
CA LEU A 137 25.60 1.08 -9.80
C LEU A 137 25.37 -0.38 -9.44
N PHE A 138 24.35 -0.68 -8.63
CA PHE A 138 24.00 -2.03 -8.23
C PHE A 138 22.80 -2.54 -9.03
N PRO A 139 22.81 -3.81 -9.45
CA PRO A 139 21.64 -4.42 -10.08
C PRO A 139 20.47 -4.36 -9.11
N HIS A 140 19.38 -3.72 -9.55
CA HIS A 140 18.18 -3.60 -8.74
C HIS A 140 17.41 -4.92 -8.72
N PRO A 141 16.81 -5.29 -7.57
CA PRO A 141 15.84 -6.36 -7.55
C PRO A 141 14.64 -5.92 -8.39
N THR A 142 14.39 -6.63 -9.49
CA THR A 142 13.19 -6.43 -10.31
C THR A 142 11.99 -7.00 -9.57
N LEU A 143 10.97 -6.20 -9.30
CA LEU A 143 9.68 -6.76 -8.89
C LEU A 143 9.16 -7.65 -10.03
N LYS A 144 8.87 -8.91 -9.71
CA LYS A 144 8.05 -9.77 -10.58
C LYS A 144 6.60 -9.29 -10.49
N GLU A 145 5.80 -9.58 -11.53
CA GLU A 145 4.42 -9.11 -11.73
C GLU A 145 3.68 -8.80 -10.42
N VAL A 146 3.32 -7.53 -10.25
CA VAL A 146 2.57 -7.05 -9.08
C VAL A 146 1.09 -7.28 -9.31
N ASP A 147 0.42 -7.89 -8.33
CA ASP A 147 -1.01 -8.15 -8.38
C ASP A 147 -1.79 -6.88 -8.00
N TYR A 148 -2.51 -6.29 -8.96
CA TYR A 148 -3.34 -5.09 -8.79
C TYR A 148 -4.85 -5.39 -8.64
N ARG A 149 -5.23 -6.64 -8.34
CA ARG A 149 -6.64 -6.97 -8.10
C ARG A 149 -7.24 -6.10 -6.99
N ALA A 150 -8.50 -5.71 -7.18
CA ALA A 150 -9.21 -4.93 -6.18
C ALA A 150 -9.58 -5.81 -4.98
N SER A 151 -9.42 -5.28 -3.76
CA SER A 151 -9.99 -5.89 -2.56
C SER A 151 -11.47 -5.51 -2.44
N CYS A 152 -12.34 -6.49 -2.18
CA CYS A 152 -13.77 -6.23 -2.03
C CYS A 152 -14.08 -5.57 -0.69
N ALA A 153 -14.96 -4.57 -0.69
CA ALA A 153 -15.39 -3.87 0.53
C ALA A 153 -16.25 -4.73 1.49
N CYS A 154 -16.61 -5.95 1.08
CA CYS A 154 -17.44 -6.87 1.87
C CYS A 154 -16.60 -7.72 2.82
N HIS A 155 -15.52 -8.31 2.30
CA HIS A 155 -14.72 -9.34 2.97
C HIS A 155 -13.23 -8.98 3.03
N HIS A 156 -12.81 -7.88 2.40
CA HIS A 156 -11.42 -7.46 2.27
C HIS A 156 -10.51 -8.42 1.49
N GLU A 157 -11.11 -9.36 0.75
CA GLU A 157 -10.39 -10.31 -0.11
C GLU A 157 -10.22 -9.77 -1.54
N LEU A 158 -9.13 -10.19 -2.20
CA LEU A 158 -8.82 -9.85 -3.58
C LEU A 158 -9.80 -10.54 -4.55
N VAL A 159 -10.42 -9.77 -5.44
CA VAL A 159 -11.37 -10.26 -6.44
C VAL A 159 -10.91 -9.93 -7.86
N SER A 160 -11.06 -10.88 -8.79
CA SER A 160 -10.78 -10.68 -10.22
C SER A 160 -11.95 -10.04 -10.97
N SER A 161 -13.18 -10.27 -10.52
CA SER A 161 -14.40 -9.69 -11.05
C SER A 161 -15.32 -9.28 -9.91
N GLY A 162 -15.97 -8.11 -10.02
CA GLY A 162 -16.86 -7.61 -8.98
C GLY A 162 -17.84 -6.56 -9.50
N TRP A 163 -18.75 -6.15 -8.63
CA TRP A 163 -19.71 -5.08 -8.88
C TRP A 163 -19.19 -3.77 -8.30
N VAL A 164 -19.41 -2.65 -8.99
CA VAL A 164 -18.98 -1.33 -8.51
C VAL A 164 -20.19 -0.55 -8.00
N CYS A 165 -20.08 0.00 -6.79
CA CYS A 165 -21.11 0.90 -6.27
C CYS A 165 -21.15 2.20 -7.08
N SER A 166 -22.32 2.58 -7.59
CA SER A 166 -22.50 3.83 -8.35
C SER A 166 -22.35 5.12 -7.51
N VAL A 167 -22.32 5.01 -6.18
CA VAL A 167 -22.22 6.16 -5.26
C VAL A 167 -20.79 6.34 -4.76
N CYS A 168 -20.21 5.31 -4.16
CA CYS A 168 -18.88 5.39 -3.53
C CYS A 168 -17.76 4.71 -4.33
N LEU A 169 -18.05 4.15 -5.50
CA LEU A 169 -17.10 3.44 -6.36
C LEU A 169 -16.40 2.23 -5.73
N SER A 170 -16.85 1.79 -4.54
CA SER A 170 -16.31 0.59 -3.90
C SER A 170 -16.66 -0.68 -4.65
N VAL A 171 -15.71 -1.61 -4.72
CA VAL A 171 -15.86 -2.92 -5.37
C VAL A 171 -16.49 -3.92 -4.39
N LEU A 172 -17.49 -4.67 -4.86
CA LEU A 172 -18.22 -5.69 -4.14
C LEU A 172 -17.99 -7.05 -4.82
N CYS A 173 -17.73 -8.11 -4.05
CA CYS A 173 -17.48 -9.45 -4.59
C CYS A 173 -18.74 -10.10 -5.19
N GLN A 174 -19.93 -9.69 -4.74
CA GLN A 174 -21.22 -10.18 -5.20
C GLN A 174 -22.23 -9.04 -5.23
N PHE A 175 -23.29 -9.20 -6.03
CA PHE A 175 -24.37 -8.23 -6.04
C PHE A 175 -25.07 -8.24 -4.67
N MET A 176 -25.13 -7.08 -4.02
CA MET A 176 -25.89 -6.87 -2.80
C MET A 176 -26.78 -5.64 -2.98
N PRO A 177 -28.05 -5.69 -2.55
CA PRO A 177 -28.98 -4.57 -2.72
C PRO A 177 -28.62 -3.35 -1.87
N ILE A 178 -27.74 -3.51 -0.87
CA ILE A 178 -27.25 -2.44 -0.02
C ILE A 178 -25.72 -2.48 -0.04
N CYS A 179 -25.08 -1.34 -0.34
CA CYS A 179 -23.64 -1.22 -0.29
C CYS A 179 -23.14 -1.30 1.16
N LYS A 180 -22.21 -2.23 1.46
CA LYS A 180 -21.61 -2.36 2.80
C LYS A 180 -20.69 -1.19 3.17
N ALA A 181 -20.13 -0.48 2.19
CA ALA A 181 -19.23 0.64 2.43
C ALA A 181 -19.98 1.95 2.75
N CYS A 182 -20.96 2.34 1.92
CA CYS A 182 -21.65 3.63 2.06
C CYS A 182 -23.13 3.53 2.46
N GLY A 183 -23.71 2.33 2.55
CA GLY A 183 -25.12 2.14 2.90
C GLY A 183 -26.12 2.46 1.78
N ALA A 184 -25.67 2.77 0.56
CA ALA A 184 -26.55 3.07 -0.56
C ALA A 184 -27.43 1.86 -0.94
N ILE A 185 -28.72 2.12 -1.18
CA ILE A 185 -29.70 1.12 -1.59
C ILE A 185 -29.83 1.14 -3.12
N PHE A 186 -29.55 0.01 -3.76
CA PHE A 186 -29.67 -0.14 -5.20
C PHE A 186 -31.08 -0.58 -5.56
N LYS A 187 -31.77 0.26 -6.36
CA LYS A 187 -33.03 -0.13 -6.97
C LYS A 187 -32.73 -1.08 -8.13
N VAL A 188 -32.98 -2.37 -7.92
CA VAL A 188 -32.93 -3.36 -9.00
C VAL A 188 -34.15 -3.15 -9.89
N ASN A 189 -34.06 -2.16 -10.77
CA ASN A 189 -34.93 -2.17 -11.93
C ASN A 189 -34.52 -3.40 -12.73
N THR A 190 -35.42 -4.37 -12.82
CA THR A 190 -35.31 -5.59 -13.60
C THR A 190 -35.22 -5.25 -15.09
N LEU A 191 -34.12 -4.63 -15.50
CA LEU A 191 -33.62 -4.62 -16.87
C LEU A 191 -32.83 -5.91 -17.10
N LEU A 192 -33.41 -7.04 -16.70
CA LEU A 192 -33.11 -8.29 -17.38
C LEU A 192 -33.49 -8.05 -18.84
N PRO A 193 -32.60 -8.28 -19.82
CA PRO A 193 -32.94 -8.10 -21.22
C PRO A 193 -34.20 -8.93 -21.49
N ARG A 194 -35.33 -8.23 -21.70
CA ARG A 194 -36.63 -8.81 -21.96
C ARG A 194 -36.43 -9.70 -23.19
N LYS A 195 -36.48 -11.03 -23.02
CA LYS A 195 -36.36 -11.98 -24.14
C LYS A 195 -37.29 -11.49 -25.24
N VAL A 196 -36.71 -11.04 -26.36
CA VAL A 196 -37.47 -10.58 -27.52
C VAL A 196 -38.35 -11.75 -27.95
N GLN A 197 -39.66 -11.66 -27.70
CA GLN A 197 -40.61 -12.65 -28.20
C GLN A 197 -40.53 -12.59 -29.73
N LYS A 198 -39.93 -13.62 -30.36
CA LYS A 198 -39.99 -13.82 -31.81
C LYS A 198 -41.47 -13.84 -32.21
N ARG A 199 -41.93 -12.78 -32.89
CA ARG A 199 -43.24 -12.76 -33.54
C ARG A 199 -43.30 -13.91 -34.52
N LYS A 200 -44.16 -14.90 -34.25
CA LYS A 200 -44.48 -16.00 -35.16
C LYS A 200 -45.14 -15.37 -36.40
N ARG A 201 -44.47 -15.43 -37.55
CA ARG A 201 -45.01 -15.01 -38.84
C ARG A 201 -46.18 -15.98 -39.13
N ARG A 202 -47.41 -15.47 -39.19
CA ARG A 202 -48.57 -16.25 -39.65
C ARG A 202 -48.44 -16.41 -41.16
N GLU A 203 -48.50 -17.65 -41.61
CA GLU A 203 -48.70 -18.05 -43.02
C GLU A 203 -50.08 -17.60 -43.50
#